data_AF-A0A2H5ZV78-F1
#
_entry.id   AF-A0A2H5ZV78-F1
#
_cell.length_a   1.000
_cell.length_b   1.000
_cell.length_c   1.000
_cell.angle_alpha   90.00
_cell.angle_beta   90.00
_cell.angle_gamma   90.00
#
_symmetry.space_group_name_H-M   'P 1'
#
loop_
_entity.id
_entity.type
_entity.pdbx_description
1 polymer ?
#
loop_
_entity_poly.entity_id
_entity_poly.type
_entity_poly.pdbx_seq_one_letter_code
_entity_poly.pdbx_strand_id
1 'polypeptide(L)'
;MHLQLATPGAWHDTMATGHAAARRFLELTARGAGYVLDLPPGRAHRFTTQRTPPGHVVSGLIQVQVLEGGPLEVAVSARTVYVLDRAVQREVEPLGTPHPRGVFGPPLVRLERTLAVGAGERVEIGRSQSLRDLRTGRLLDGDYGVTYFIRLHLTNPSDQPAPVELVLVASSGPAYATFLVDGQLVDLRFLASGRAATVLATTLQPREVRTVELVTMPEAASWYPVRLELRTP
;
A
#
# COMPACT_ATOMS: atom_id res chain seq x y z
N MET A 1 -5.71 -19.42 11.41
CA MET A 1 -5.24 -18.41 10.42
C MET A 1 -4.78 -17.16 11.14
N HIS A 2 -3.82 -16.42 10.59
CA HIS A 2 -3.44 -15.08 11.04
C HIS A 2 -4.12 -14.01 10.18
N LEU A 3 -4.56 -12.93 10.80
CA LEU A 3 -5.32 -11.87 10.16
C LEU A 3 -4.89 -10.49 10.63
N GLN A 4 -4.70 -9.60 9.67
CA GLN A 4 -4.53 -8.17 9.89
C GLN A 4 -5.60 -7.42 9.10
N LEU A 5 -6.30 -6.50 9.76
CA LEU A 5 -7.44 -5.78 9.19
C LEU A 5 -7.35 -4.29 9.50
N ALA A 6 -7.39 -3.47 8.46
CA ALA A 6 -7.44 -2.02 8.54
C ALA A 6 -8.62 -1.51 7.75
N THR A 7 -9.64 -1.05 8.47
CA THR A 7 -10.94 -0.70 7.89
C THR A 7 -11.45 0.59 8.52
N PRO A 8 -10.95 1.77 8.08
CA PRO A 8 -11.39 3.05 8.59
C PRO A 8 -12.89 3.25 8.35
N GLY A 9 -13.49 4.19 9.08
CA GLY A 9 -14.90 4.55 8.89
C GLY A 9 -15.17 5.13 7.51
N ALA A 10 -16.43 5.04 7.08
CA ALA A 10 -16.84 5.60 5.79
C ALA A 10 -16.68 7.13 5.78
N TRP A 11 -16.23 7.68 4.65
CA TRP A 11 -16.03 9.12 4.47
C TRP A 11 -16.33 9.56 3.04
N HIS A 12 -16.51 10.86 2.80
CA HIS A 12 -16.89 11.37 1.47
C HIS A 12 -15.70 11.57 0.51
N ASP A 13 -14.47 11.57 1.01
CA ASP A 13 -13.26 11.66 0.20
C ASP A 13 -12.68 10.26 -0.08
N THR A 14 -12.71 9.86 -1.34
CA THR A 14 -12.24 8.54 -1.80
C THR A 14 -10.76 8.31 -1.54
N MET A 15 -9.90 9.31 -1.81
CA MET A 15 -8.46 9.19 -1.64
C MET A 15 -8.09 9.15 -0.16
N ALA A 16 -8.67 10.04 0.65
CA ALA A 16 -8.41 10.06 2.09
C ALA A 16 -8.87 8.76 2.78
N THR A 17 -9.96 8.15 2.32
CA THR A 17 -10.44 6.87 2.87
C THR A 17 -9.48 5.72 2.55
N GLY A 18 -8.97 5.66 1.31
CA GLY A 18 -7.94 4.68 0.92
C GLY A 18 -6.63 4.86 1.68
N HIS A 19 -6.20 6.11 1.84
CA HIS A 19 -5.05 6.47 2.63
C HIS A 19 -5.18 6.07 4.11
N ALA A 20 -6.33 6.35 4.74
CA ALA A 20 -6.58 5.96 6.13
C ALA A 20 -6.50 4.44 6.34
N ALA A 21 -6.93 3.65 5.35
CA ALA A 21 -6.79 2.20 5.39
C ALA A 21 -5.33 1.76 5.29
N ALA A 22 -4.58 2.31 4.33
CA ALA A 22 -3.17 2.00 4.12
C ALA A 22 -2.31 2.38 5.33
N ARG A 23 -2.50 3.61 5.84
CA ARG A 23 -1.82 4.09 7.04
C ARG A 23 -2.06 3.18 8.23
N ARG A 24 -3.33 2.86 8.51
CA ARG A 24 -3.67 1.95 9.62
C ARG A 24 -3.10 0.55 9.41
N PHE A 25 -3.06 0.06 8.18
CA PHE A 25 -2.47 -1.24 7.86
C PHE A 25 -0.96 -1.25 8.17
N LEU A 26 -0.21 -0.25 7.69
CA LEU A 26 1.22 -0.17 7.97
C LEU A 26 1.52 0.06 9.46
N GLU A 27 0.70 0.84 10.17
CA GLU A 27 0.79 0.97 11.63
C GLU A 27 0.64 -0.37 12.36
N LEU A 28 -0.28 -1.23 11.90
CA LEU A 28 -0.47 -2.57 12.46
C LEU A 28 0.71 -3.47 12.12
N THR A 29 1.19 -3.43 10.88
CA THR A 29 2.38 -4.18 10.43
C THR A 29 3.60 -3.82 11.27
N ALA A 30 3.87 -2.53 11.49
CA ALA A 30 5.02 -2.05 12.27
C ALA A 30 5.01 -2.56 13.73
N ARG A 31 3.81 -2.78 14.27
CA ARG A 31 3.60 -3.27 15.65
C ARG A 31 3.53 -4.79 15.73
N GLY A 32 3.60 -5.50 14.61
CA GLY A 32 3.31 -6.94 14.56
C GLY A 32 1.90 -7.27 15.05
N ALA A 33 0.94 -6.34 14.85
CA ALA A 33 -0.40 -6.44 15.42
C ALA A 33 -1.35 -7.16 14.45
N GLY A 34 -1.93 -8.26 14.93
CA GLY A 34 -2.92 -9.04 14.22
C GLY A 34 -3.66 -9.99 15.16
N TYR A 35 -4.56 -10.79 14.59
CA TYR A 35 -5.35 -11.78 15.31
C TYR A 35 -5.02 -13.17 14.77
N VAL A 36 -4.97 -14.16 15.65
CA VAL A 36 -5.02 -15.57 15.27
C VAL A 36 -6.43 -16.07 15.56
N LEU A 37 -7.08 -16.64 14.54
CA LEU A 37 -8.42 -17.20 14.63
C LEU A 37 -8.43 -18.63 14.10
N ASP A 38 -9.09 -19.52 14.82
CA ASP A 38 -9.46 -20.85 14.35
C ASP A 38 -10.83 -20.80 13.65
N LEU A 39 -10.87 -21.25 12.40
CA LEU A 39 -12.10 -21.32 11.62
C LEU A 39 -12.37 -22.79 11.26
N PRO A 40 -13.41 -23.42 11.85
CA PRO A 40 -13.73 -24.81 11.54
C PRO A 40 -14.13 -24.98 10.06
N PRO A 41 -13.89 -26.17 9.47
CA PRO A 41 -14.29 -26.46 8.09
C PRO A 41 -15.78 -26.17 7.83
N GLY A 42 -16.09 -25.55 6.69
CA GLY A 42 -17.46 -25.22 6.29
C GLY A 42 -18.12 -24.10 7.12
N ARG A 43 -17.38 -23.43 8.02
CA ARG A 43 -17.87 -22.26 8.75
C ARG A 43 -17.39 -20.97 8.10
N ALA A 44 -18.18 -19.92 8.27
CA ALA A 44 -17.84 -18.57 7.86
C ALA A 44 -17.66 -17.68 9.09
N HIS A 45 -16.72 -16.74 9.01
CA HIS A 45 -16.53 -15.71 10.03
C HIS A 45 -16.63 -14.33 9.38
N ARG A 46 -17.38 -13.42 10.02
CA ARG A 46 -17.56 -12.06 9.53
C ARG A 46 -16.62 -11.11 10.28
N PHE A 47 -15.55 -10.68 9.62
CA PHE A 47 -14.52 -9.84 10.24
C PHE A 47 -14.97 -8.41 10.53
N THR A 48 -15.73 -7.81 9.61
CA THR A 48 -16.19 -6.43 9.75
C THR A 48 -17.48 -6.20 9.00
N THR A 49 -18.20 -5.16 9.40
CA THR A 49 -19.33 -4.61 8.66
C THR A 49 -19.28 -3.11 8.85
N GLN A 50 -19.24 -2.38 7.74
CA GLN A 50 -19.30 -0.93 7.77
C GLN A 50 -20.65 -0.48 7.24
N ARG A 51 -21.24 0.49 7.94
CA ARG A 51 -22.38 1.24 7.41
C ARG A 51 -21.82 2.37 6.56
N THR A 52 -22.28 2.46 5.31
CA THR A 52 -21.89 3.52 4.37
C THR A 52 -23.08 4.45 4.15
N PRO A 53 -23.06 5.68 4.70
CA PRO A 53 -24.08 6.67 4.38
C PRO A 53 -24.08 7.04 2.90
N PRO A 54 -25.18 7.58 2.34
CA PRO A 54 -25.18 8.14 0.99
C PRO A 54 -24.05 9.16 0.80
N GLY A 55 -23.41 9.12 -0.37
CA GLY A 55 -22.29 10.02 -0.70
C GLY A 55 -20.97 9.70 0.03
N HIS A 56 -20.91 8.62 0.82
CA HIS A 56 -19.68 8.16 1.45
C HIS A 56 -19.12 6.94 0.72
N VAL A 57 -17.81 6.75 0.83
CA VAL A 57 -17.06 5.60 0.36
C VAL A 57 -16.47 4.83 1.53
N VAL A 58 -16.11 3.57 1.28
CA VAL A 58 -15.38 2.73 2.24
C VAL A 58 -14.14 2.17 1.55
N SER A 59 -13.07 2.03 2.31
CA SER A 59 -11.87 1.32 1.91
C SER A 59 -11.42 0.44 3.05
N GLY A 60 -10.76 -0.67 2.72
CA GLY A 60 -10.30 -1.63 3.69
C GLY A 60 -9.19 -2.48 3.12
N LEU A 61 -8.26 -2.84 4.00
CA LEU A 61 -7.18 -3.78 3.70
C LEU A 61 -7.25 -4.93 4.67
N ILE A 62 -7.20 -6.13 4.12
CA ILE A 62 -7.17 -7.37 4.88
C ILE A 62 -6.00 -8.21 4.36
N GLN A 63 -5.15 -8.64 5.29
CA GLN A 63 -4.19 -9.70 5.03
C GLN A 63 -4.68 -10.94 5.76
N VAL A 64 -4.89 -12.02 5.02
CA VAL A 64 -5.26 -13.33 5.55
C VAL A 64 -4.13 -14.31 5.23
N GLN A 65 -3.60 -14.95 6.27
CA GLN A 65 -2.58 -15.98 6.12
C GLN A 65 -3.08 -17.27 6.77
N VAL A 66 -3.24 -18.31 5.95
CA VAL A 66 -3.47 -19.67 6.46
C VAL A 66 -2.19 -20.13 7.15
N LEU A 67 -2.30 -20.46 8.44
CA LEU A 67 -1.18 -20.99 9.23
C LEU A 67 -1.14 -22.51 9.17
N GLU A 68 -2.32 -23.13 9.24
CA GLU A 68 -2.55 -24.57 9.21
C GLU A 68 -3.96 -24.82 8.65
N GLY A 69 -4.18 -26.00 8.06
CA GLY A 69 -5.47 -26.45 7.56
C GLY A 69 -5.63 -26.33 6.03
N GLY A 70 -6.88 -26.13 5.60
CA GLY A 70 -7.26 -26.07 4.19
C GLY A 70 -7.33 -24.65 3.61
N PRO A 71 -7.70 -24.52 2.33
CA PRO A 71 -7.88 -23.22 1.68
C PRO A 71 -9.02 -22.41 2.34
N LEU A 72 -8.93 -21.10 2.23
CA LEU A 72 -9.94 -20.15 2.68
C LEU A 72 -10.54 -19.39 1.51
N GLU A 73 -11.84 -19.15 1.57
CA GLU A 73 -12.53 -18.22 0.71
C GLU A 73 -12.73 -16.88 1.44
N VAL A 74 -12.43 -15.78 0.74
CA VAL A 74 -12.66 -14.42 1.25
C VAL A 74 -13.65 -13.73 0.34
N ALA A 75 -14.80 -13.36 0.89
CA ALA A 75 -15.87 -12.69 0.15
C ALA A 75 -16.11 -11.28 0.69
N VAL A 76 -16.33 -10.33 -0.23
CA VAL A 76 -16.77 -8.97 0.08
C VAL A 76 -18.13 -8.76 -0.55
N SER A 77 -19.13 -8.44 0.28
CA SER A 77 -20.51 -8.24 -0.16
C SER A 77 -21.02 -6.87 0.27
N ALA A 78 -21.76 -6.20 -0.60
CA ALA A 78 -22.52 -5.01 -0.26
C ALA A 78 -24.00 -5.36 -0.06
N ARG A 79 -24.66 -4.70 0.91
CA ARG A 79 -26.10 -4.86 1.17
C ARG A 79 -26.76 -3.51 1.40
N THR A 80 -27.93 -3.30 0.81
CA THR A 80 -28.77 -2.13 1.09
C THR A 80 -29.60 -2.38 2.36
N VAL A 81 -29.73 -1.36 3.21
CA VAL A 81 -30.36 -1.49 4.54
C VAL A 81 -31.90 -1.56 4.47
N TYR A 82 -32.49 -1.13 3.34
CA TYR A 82 -33.94 -0.82 3.25
C TYR A 82 -34.80 -1.87 2.52
N VAL A 83 -34.25 -3.02 2.12
CA VAL A 83 -35.05 -4.02 1.39
C VAL A 83 -35.39 -5.16 2.34
N LEU A 84 -36.69 -5.31 2.65
CA LEU A 84 -37.29 -6.44 3.37
C LEU A 84 -37.30 -7.74 2.55
N ASP A 85 -36.83 -7.72 1.30
CA ASP A 85 -36.54 -8.92 0.53
C ASP A 85 -35.28 -9.62 1.03
N ARG A 86 -35.21 -10.94 0.81
CA ARG A 86 -34.00 -11.74 0.98
C ARG A 86 -32.80 -10.94 0.47
N ALA A 87 -31.97 -10.45 1.40
CA ALA A 87 -30.87 -9.55 1.12
C ALA A 87 -30.07 -10.08 -0.07
N VAL A 88 -30.22 -9.46 -1.23
CA VAL A 88 -29.41 -9.80 -2.39
C VAL A 88 -28.00 -9.33 -2.03
N GLN A 89 -27.18 -10.26 -1.55
CA GLN A 89 -25.74 -10.08 -1.54
C GLN A 89 -25.37 -9.92 -3.00
N ARG A 90 -25.21 -8.67 -3.44
CA ARG A 90 -24.48 -8.43 -4.66
C ARG A 90 -23.03 -8.68 -4.28
N GLU A 91 -22.48 -9.74 -4.83
CA GLU A 91 -21.04 -9.83 -4.99
C GLU A 91 -20.61 -8.50 -5.61
N VAL A 92 -19.65 -7.84 -4.98
CA VAL A 92 -19.10 -6.60 -5.52
C VAL A 92 -18.18 -6.99 -6.68
N GLU A 93 -18.74 -7.63 -7.70
CA GLU A 93 -18.09 -7.79 -8.98
C GLU A 93 -18.20 -6.43 -9.70
N PRO A 94 -17.09 -5.75 -9.98
CA PRO A 94 -17.18 -4.50 -10.69
C PRO A 94 -17.45 -4.76 -12.18
N LEU A 95 -18.67 -4.44 -12.61
CA LEU A 95 -19.03 -4.34 -14.03
C LEU A 95 -18.01 -3.43 -14.74
N GLY A 96 -17.24 -3.99 -15.68
CA GLY A 96 -16.50 -3.23 -16.69
C GLY A 96 -15.33 -2.34 -16.24
N THR A 97 -14.77 -2.52 -15.04
CA THR A 97 -13.61 -1.70 -14.60
C THR A 97 -12.28 -2.17 -15.22
N PRO A 98 -11.35 -1.25 -15.52
CA PRO A 98 -10.06 -1.57 -16.16
C PRO A 98 -9.05 -2.24 -15.23
N HIS A 99 -9.36 -2.41 -13.94
CA HIS A 99 -8.43 -2.94 -12.96
C HIS A 99 -8.09 -4.42 -13.23
N PRO A 100 -6.81 -4.81 -13.13
CA PRO A 100 -6.39 -6.20 -13.29
C PRO A 100 -7.09 -7.11 -12.28
N ARG A 101 -7.45 -8.30 -12.75
CA ARG A 101 -8.10 -9.35 -11.97
C ARG A 101 -7.43 -10.67 -12.28
N GLY A 102 -7.28 -11.51 -11.28
CA GLY A 102 -6.57 -12.77 -11.42
C GLY A 102 -6.07 -13.28 -10.08
N VAL A 103 -5.34 -14.39 -10.14
CA VAL A 103 -4.63 -14.93 -8.98
C VAL A 103 -3.19 -14.49 -9.11
N PHE A 104 -2.74 -13.62 -8.23
CA PHE A 104 -1.37 -13.16 -8.20
C PHE A 104 -0.57 -13.96 -7.17
N GLY A 105 0.75 -13.96 -7.31
CA GLY A 105 1.64 -14.46 -6.26
C GLY A 105 1.51 -13.67 -4.94
N PRO A 106 2.39 -13.91 -3.97
CA PRO A 106 2.39 -13.14 -2.72
C PRO A 106 2.33 -11.62 -2.99
N PRO A 107 1.46 -10.86 -2.30
CA PRO A 107 1.24 -9.43 -2.53
C PRO A 107 2.37 -8.59 -1.93
N LEU A 108 3.59 -8.89 -2.36
CA LEU A 108 4.85 -8.43 -1.80
C LEU A 108 5.84 -8.14 -2.91
N VAL A 109 6.50 -6.99 -2.84
CA VAL A 109 7.62 -6.64 -3.71
C VAL A 109 8.82 -6.31 -2.82
N ARG A 110 9.98 -6.91 -3.12
CA ARG A 110 11.25 -6.57 -2.48
C ARG A 110 12.15 -5.89 -3.48
N LEU A 111 12.66 -4.70 -3.13
CA LEU A 111 13.57 -3.91 -3.95
C LEU A 111 14.82 -3.60 -3.15
N GLU A 112 15.96 -3.65 -3.83
CA GLU A 112 17.23 -3.14 -3.32
C GLU A 112 17.79 -2.18 -4.35
N ARG A 113 18.04 -0.92 -3.97
CA ARG A 113 18.42 0.14 -4.90
C ARG A 113 19.44 1.07 -4.25
N THR A 114 20.34 1.59 -5.06
CA THR A 114 21.27 2.65 -4.68
C THR A 114 20.77 3.96 -5.26
N LEU A 115 20.83 5.03 -4.47
CA LEU A 115 20.61 6.40 -4.92
C LEU A 115 21.83 7.23 -4.53
N ALA A 116 22.60 7.66 -5.53
CA ALA A 116 23.76 8.52 -5.30
C ALA A 116 23.40 10.02 -5.36
N VAL A 117 24.02 10.81 -4.48
CA VAL A 117 23.89 12.27 -4.50
C VAL A 117 24.28 12.82 -5.87
N GLY A 118 23.35 13.53 -6.51
CA GLY A 118 23.56 14.15 -7.83
C GLY A 118 23.43 13.22 -9.04
N ALA A 119 23.19 11.91 -8.86
CA ALA A 119 23.12 10.96 -9.99
C ALA A 119 21.78 10.97 -10.75
N GLY A 120 20.70 11.48 -10.14
CA GLY A 120 19.37 11.54 -10.75
C GLY A 120 18.65 10.19 -10.88
N GLU A 121 19.15 9.15 -10.18
CA GLU A 121 18.50 7.85 -10.07
C GLU A 121 17.15 7.96 -9.35
N ARG A 122 16.24 7.04 -9.67
CA ARG A 122 14.87 7.04 -9.14
C ARG A 122 14.34 5.63 -8.92
N VAL A 123 13.45 5.49 -7.95
CA VAL A 123 12.73 4.23 -7.67
C VAL A 123 11.25 4.44 -7.91
N GLU A 124 10.64 3.63 -8.78
CA GLU A 124 9.19 3.63 -8.99
C GLU A 124 8.50 2.66 -8.03
N ILE A 125 7.37 3.09 -7.46
CA ILE A 125 6.49 2.28 -6.61
C ILE A 125 5.12 2.23 -7.29
N GLY A 126 4.48 1.06 -7.35
CA GLY A 126 3.19 0.87 -8.04
C GLY A 126 3.29 0.52 -9.53
N ARG A 127 4.42 -0.05 -9.95
CA ARG A 127 4.63 -0.62 -11.30
C ARG A 127 5.59 -1.82 -11.29
N SER A 128 5.39 -2.77 -10.41
CA SER A 128 6.20 -3.98 -10.36
C SER A 128 5.98 -4.86 -11.59
N GLN A 129 7.08 -5.37 -12.14
CA GLN A 129 7.04 -6.36 -13.22
C GLN A 129 6.92 -7.80 -12.70
N SER A 130 7.01 -8.00 -11.38
CA SER A 130 6.97 -9.32 -10.73
C SER A 130 5.55 -9.80 -10.42
N LEU A 131 4.57 -8.89 -10.41
CA LEU A 131 3.19 -9.20 -10.04
C LEU A 131 2.38 -9.50 -11.28
N ARG A 132 2.32 -10.78 -11.63
CA ARG A 132 1.63 -11.31 -12.79
C ARG A 132 0.57 -12.30 -12.36
N ASP A 133 -0.58 -12.25 -13.01
CA ASP A 133 -1.61 -13.27 -12.87
C ASP A 133 -1.00 -14.62 -13.25
N LEU A 134 -1.06 -15.58 -12.34
CA LEU A 134 -0.50 -16.92 -12.48
C LEU A 134 -1.14 -17.70 -13.64
N ARG A 135 -2.33 -17.28 -14.11
CA ARG A 135 -3.05 -17.94 -15.20
C ARG A 135 -2.82 -17.27 -16.56
N THR A 136 -2.86 -15.94 -16.60
CA THR A 136 -2.85 -15.17 -17.86
C THR A 136 -1.54 -14.45 -18.13
N GLY A 137 -0.66 -14.31 -17.13
CA GLY A 137 0.57 -13.53 -17.22
C GLY A 137 0.37 -12.00 -17.22
N ARG A 138 -0.88 -11.53 -17.15
CA ARG A 138 -1.24 -10.11 -17.12
C ARG A 138 -0.69 -9.46 -15.84
N LEU A 139 -0.12 -8.26 -15.98
CA LEU A 139 0.41 -7.49 -14.86
C LEU A 139 -0.69 -6.96 -13.94
N LEU A 140 -0.39 -6.88 -12.64
CA LEU A 140 -1.15 -6.14 -11.65
C LEU A 140 -0.82 -4.64 -11.76
N ASP A 141 -1.41 -3.96 -12.74
CA ASP A 141 -1.21 -2.52 -12.90
C ASP A 141 -1.63 -1.71 -11.65
N GLY A 142 -0.71 -0.85 -11.19
CA GLY A 142 -0.85 -0.01 -10.01
C GLY A 142 -0.46 -0.66 -8.67
N ASP A 143 -0.31 -1.99 -8.61
CA ASP A 143 0.06 -2.77 -7.41
C ASP A 143 -0.72 -2.37 -6.13
N TYR A 144 -2.00 -2.00 -6.27
CA TYR A 144 -2.82 -1.58 -5.14
C TYR A 144 -2.95 -2.69 -4.10
N GLY A 145 -2.67 -2.37 -2.83
CA GLY A 145 -2.70 -3.33 -1.73
C GLY A 145 -1.46 -4.24 -1.62
N VAL A 146 -0.44 -4.02 -2.45
CA VAL A 146 0.83 -4.77 -2.42
C VAL A 146 1.82 -4.07 -1.49
N THR A 147 2.43 -4.84 -0.59
CA THR A 147 3.47 -4.29 0.30
C THR A 147 4.83 -4.27 -0.39
N TYR A 148 5.44 -3.10 -0.44
CA TYR A 148 6.80 -2.87 -0.91
C TYR A 148 7.76 -2.82 0.27
N PHE A 149 8.78 -3.66 0.24
CA PHE A 149 9.94 -3.60 1.13
C PHE A 149 11.14 -3.14 0.30
N ILE A 150 11.63 -1.95 0.59
CA ILE A 150 12.66 -1.28 -0.20
C ILE A 150 13.86 -1.05 0.70
N ARG A 151 14.97 -1.70 0.39
CA ARG A 151 16.28 -1.39 0.98
C ARG A 151 16.98 -0.37 0.08
N LEU A 152 17.10 0.86 0.56
CA LEU A 152 17.78 1.93 -0.16
C LEU A 152 19.18 2.14 0.39
N HIS A 153 20.17 2.21 -0.51
CA HIS A 153 21.52 2.65 -0.20
C HIS A 153 21.69 4.09 -0.69
N LEU A 154 21.61 5.04 0.23
CA LEU A 154 21.87 6.44 -0.04
C LEU A 154 23.39 6.67 0.01
N THR A 155 23.98 7.14 -1.08
CA THR A 155 25.44 7.24 -1.18
C THR A 155 25.88 8.67 -1.44
N ASN A 156 26.87 9.14 -0.66
CA ASN A 156 27.59 10.38 -0.93
C ASN A 156 28.96 10.05 -1.54
N PRO A 157 29.14 10.18 -2.87
CA PRO A 157 30.41 9.85 -3.49
C PRO A 157 31.50 10.91 -3.28
N SER A 158 31.16 12.07 -2.71
CA SER A 158 32.09 13.20 -2.57
C SER A 158 32.90 13.15 -1.26
N ASP A 159 33.92 14.00 -1.19
CA ASP A 159 34.75 14.20 0.01
C ASP A 159 34.19 15.28 0.96
N GLN A 160 32.96 15.77 0.71
CA GLN A 160 32.29 16.78 1.53
C GLN A 160 30.97 16.25 2.08
N PRO A 161 30.54 16.69 3.27
CA PRO A 161 29.20 16.38 3.77
C PRO A 161 28.11 16.89 2.80
N ALA A 162 27.07 16.08 2.58
CA ALA A 162 25.97 16.41 1.68
C ALA A 162 24.63 16.38 2.44
N PRO A 163 23.94 17.51 2.64
CA PRO A 163 22.55 17.51 3.07
C PRO A 163 21.68 16.95 1.94
N VAL A 164 20.81 16.00 2.26
CA VAL A 164 19.96 15.31 1.30
C VAL A 164 18.55 15.12 1.84
N GLU A 165 17.60 15.09 0.92
CA GLU A 165 16.21 14.71 1.14
C GLU A 165 15.85 13.56 0.22
N LEU A 166 15.40 12.45 0.79
CA LEU A 166 14.64 11.46 0.04
C LEU A 166 13.21 11.97 -0.07
N VAL A 167 12.77 12.23 -1.29
CA VAL A 167 11.43 12.76 -1.56
C VAL A 167 10.59 11.77 -2.36
N LEU A 168 9.30 11.74 -2.07
CA LEU A 168 8.30 11.15 -2.93
C LEU A 168 7.80 12.20 -3.92
N VAL A 169 7.67 11.84 -5.19
CA VAL A 169 7.06 12.65 -6.25
C VAL A 169 5.78 11.97 -6.75
N ALA A 170 4.68 12.72 -6.74
CA ALA A 170 3.37 12.29 -7.24
C ALA A 170 3.36 12.31 -8.78
N SER A 171 4.03 11.34 -9.42
CA SER A 171 4.38 11.40 -10.83
C SER A 171 3.30 11.04 -11.83
N SER A 172 2.24 10.35 -11.39
CA SER A 172 1.15 9.87 -12.26
C SER A 172 -0.20 10.54 -11.97
N GLY A 173 -0.25 11.49 -11.06
CA GLY A 173 -1.46 12.17 -10.61
C GLY A 173 -1.36 12.54 -9.14
N PRO A 174 -2.45 13.06 -8.53
CA PRO A 174 -2.48 13.30 -7.09
C PRO A 174 -2.34 11.99 -6.31
N ALA A 175 -1.64 12.02 -5.18
CA ALA A 175 -1.39 10.82 -4.39
C ALA A 175 -1.35 11.13 -2.89
N TYR A 176 -1.82 10.18 -2.09
CA TYR A 176 -1.39 10.02 -0.72
C TYR A 176 -0.32 8.93 -0.66
N ALA A 177 0.53 8.99 0.37
CA ALA A 177 1.52 7.95 0.60
C ALA A 177 1.86 7.83 2.08
N THR A 178 2.01 6.59 2.53
CA THR A 178 2.47 6.26 3.86
C THR A 178 3.71 5.39 3.77
N PHE A 179 4.70 5.68 4.61
CA PHE A 179 5.92 4.90 4.75
C PHE A 179 6.12 4.45 6.19
N LEU A 180 6.75 3.30 6.37
CA LEU A 180 7.58 3.03 7.53
C LEU A 180 9.03 3.26 7.10
N VAL A 181 9.70 4.25 7.67
CA VAL A 181 11.12 4.56 7.46
C VAL A 181 11.87 4.06 8.67
N ASP A 182 12.70 3.03 8.51
CA ASP A 182 13.38 2.33 9.61
C ASP A 182 12.42 1.97 10.76
N GLY A 183 11.21 1.52 10.39
CA GLY A 183 10.13 1.16 11.31
C GLY A 183 9.29 2.33 11.85
N GLN A 184 9.66 3.58 11.58
CA GLN A 184 8.90 4.76 12.00
C GLN A 184 7.89 5.20 10.95
N LEU A 185 6.65 5.43 11.36
CA LEU A 185 5.59 5.87 10.46
C LEU A 185 5.82 7.30 9.97
N VAL A 186 5.91 7.47 8.66
CA VAL A 186 5.89 8.76 7.96
C VAL A 186 4.61 8.83 7.13
N ASP A 187 3.75 9.77 7.49
CA ASP A 187 2.47 10.01 6.83
C ASP A 187 2.57 11.24 5.92
N LEU A 188 2.55 10.99 4.61
CA LEU A 188 2.46 12.03 3.60
C LEU A 188 0.99 12.21 3.20
N ARG A 189 0.41 13.31 3.70
CA ARG A 189 -0.92 13.78 3.31
C ARG A 189 -0.97 14.07 1.81
N PHE A 190 -2.16 14.47 1.33
CA PHE A 190 -2.43 14.78 -0.07
C PHE A 190 -1.30 15.54 -0.77
N LEU A 191 -0.78 14.95 -1.84
CA LEU A 191 0.14 15.56 -2.78
C LEU A 191 -0.57 15.78 -4.09
N ALA A 192 -0.59 17.04 -4.55
CA ALA A 192 -1.07 17.35 -5.90
C ALA A 192 -0.12 16.77 -6.97
N SER A 193 -0.64 16.57 -8.18
CA SER A 193 0.14 16.01 -9.30
C SER A 193 1.44 16.78 -9.53
N GLY A 194 2.54 16.06 -9.72
CA GLY A 194 3.88 16.60 -9.93
C GLY A 194 4.53 17.24 -8.69
N ARG A 195 3.83 17.31 -7.56
CA ARG A 195 4.42 17.80 -6.30
C ARG A 195 5.22 16.70 -5.61
N ALA A 196 6.13 17.14 -4.75
CA ALA A 196 6.97 16.27 -3.95
C ALA A 196 6.81 16.56 -2.46
N ALA A 197 7.06 15.55 -1.63
CA ALA A 197 7.18 15.70 -0.18
C ALA A 197 8.31 14.82 0.37
N THR A 198 8.93 15.30 1.44
CA THR A 198 10.06 14.67 2.09
C THR A 198 9.61 13.43 2.86
N VAL A 199 10.22 12.28 2.53
CA VAL A 199 10.09 11.02 3.26
C VAL A 199 11.13 10.97 4.39
N LEU A 200 12.35 11.40 4.10
CA LEU A 200 13.49 11.43 5.03
C LEU A 200 14.40 12.61 4.65
N ALA A 201 14.86 13.37 5.65
CA ALA A 201 15.92 14.37 5.48
C ALA A 201 17.10 14.01 6.38
N THR A 202 18.32 14.10 5.85
CA THR A 202 19.54 13.84 6.61
C THR A 202 20.78 14.46 5.96
N THR A 203 21.89 14.52 6.68
CA THR A 203 23.22 14.73 6.09
C THR A 203 23.94 13.40 5.93
N LEU A 204 24.51 13.17 4.76
CA LEU A 204 25.45 12.08 4.49
C LEU A 204 26.90 12.60 4.61
N GLN A 205 27.73 11.92 5.39
CA GLN A 205 29.15 12.23 5.55
C GLN A 205 29.93 11.93 4.26
N PRO A 206 31.16 12.48 4.13
CA PRO A 206 32.06 12.13 3.01
C PRO A 206 32.16 10.62 2.83
N ARG A 207 31.98 10.15 1.59
CA ARG A 207 32.05 8.71 1.22
C ARG A 207 31.07 7.80 1.98
N GLU A 208 30.06 8.35 2.66
CA GLU A 208 29.09 7.55 3.40
C GLU A 208 28.17 6.76 2.46
N VAL A 209 27.93 5.50 2.82
CA VAL A 209 26.82 4.69 2.32
C VAL A 209 25.87 4.44 3.48
N ARG A 210 24.68 5.03 3.44
CA ARG A 210 23.65 4.82 4.44
C ARG A 210 22.57 3.90 3.91
N THR A 211 22.29 2.82 4.64
CA THR A 211 21.13 1.98 4.37
C THR A 211 19.91 2.51 5.10
N VAL A 212 18.80 2.64 4.38
CA VAL A 212 17.47 3.01 4.89
C VAL A 212 16.49 1.93 4.46
N GLU A 213 15.71 1.41 5.41
CA GLU A 213 14.65 0.45 5.12
C GLU A 213 13.31 1.16 5.03
N LEU A 214 12.64 1.00 3.90
CA LEU A 214 11.30 1.54 3.67
C LEU A 214 10.29 0.42 3.52
N VAL A 215 9.15 0.56 4.17
CA VAL A 215 7.95 -0.24 3.89
C VAL A 215 6.82 0.68 3.47
N THR A 216 6.20 0.41 2.34
CA THR A 216 5.07 1.20 1.82
C THR A 216 4.16 0.33 0.98
N MET A 217 3.10 0.91 0.43
CA MET A 217 2.12 0.22 -0.40
C MET A 217 1.34 1.24 -1.23
N PRO A 218 1.08 0.96 -2.52
CA PRO A 218 0.15 1.75 -3.32
C PRO A 218 -1.24 1.79 -2.69
N GLU A 219 -1.67 3.00 -2.37
CA GLU A 219 -2.89 3.26 -1.61
C GLU A 219 -4.10 3.39 -2.54
N ALA A 220 -5.23 2.79 -2.17
CA ALA A 220 -6.45 2.83 -2.97
C ALA A 220 -6.86 4.29 -3.31
N ALA A 221 -7.33 4.49 -4.54
CA ALA A 221 -7.73 5.79 -5.12
C ALA A 221 -6.63 6.85 -5.30
N SER A 222 -5.41 6.63 -4.79
CA SER A 222 -4.25 7.44 -5.15
C SER A 222 -3.70 7.07 -6.53
N TRP A 223 -3.01 8.00 -7.19
CA TRP A 223 -2.45 7.76 -8.53
C TRP A 223 -1.03 7.21 -8.45
N TYR A 224 -0.92 5.89 -8.54
CA TYR A 224 0.34 5.19 -8.69
C TYR A 224 0.60 4.84 -10.17
N PRO A 225 1.87 4.81 -10.63
CA PRO A 225 3.09 4.86 -9.81
C PRO A 225 3.52 6.26 -9.35
N VAL A 226 4.23 6.24 -8.23
CA VAL A 226 4.95 7.38 -7.65
C VAL A 226 6.46 7.12 -7.72
N ARG A 227 7.27 8.17 -7.57
CA ARG A 227 8.74 8.09 -7.64
C ARG A 227 9.39 8.50 -6.33
N LEU A 228 10.39 7.74 -5.89
CA LEU A 228 11.36 8.18 -4.89
C LEU A 228 12.60 8.73 -5.58
N GLU A 229 13.05 9.89 -5.12
CA GLU A 229 14.22 10.61 -5.65
C GLU A 229 15.06 11.13 -4.48
N LEU A 230 16.38 11.06 -4.60
CA LEU A 230 17.30 11.69 -3.66
C LEU A 230 17.67 13.08 -4.18
N ARG A 231 17.39 14.13 -3.40
CA ARG A 231 17.65 15.53 -3.77
C ARG A 231 18.60 16.17 -2.78
N THR A 232 19.36 17.15 -3.24
CA THR A 232 19.99 18.15 -2.39
C THR A 232 19.04 19.34 -2.29
N PRO A 233 18.89 19.97 -1.12
CA PRO A 233 18.08 21.17 -0.95
C PRO A 233 18.61 22.37 -1.76
#